data_AF-S9RJB2-F1
#
_entry.id   AF-S9RJB2-F1
#
_cell.length_a   1.000
_cell.length_b   1.000
_cell.length_c   1.000
_cell.angle_alpha   90.00
_cell.angle_beta   90.00
_cell.angle_gamma   90.00
#
_symmetry.space_group_name_H-M   'P 1'
#
loop_
_entity.id
_entity.type
_entity.pdbx_description
1 polymer ?
#
loop_
_entity_poly.entity_id
_entity_poly.type
_entity_poly.pdbx_seq_one_letter_code
_entity_poly.pdbx_strand_id
1 'polypeptide(L)'
;MTAERISEQLQENGDYERLANDLEFKLESCGWASQLRDYTRGIARENTGIDFKKLYEITLHTATESIPDTVKMEMMKDIKSSVLKLASPNEATDDQKA
;
A
#
# COMPACT_ATOMS: atom_id res chain seq x y z
N MET A 1 8.07 -12.86 -15.60
CA MET A 1 8.01 -12.67 -14.13
C MET A 1 6.54 -12.46 -13.78
N THR A 2 5.96 -13.25 -12.88
CA THR A 2 4.56 -13.07 -12.45
C THR A 2 4.49 -12.01 -11.35
N ALA A 3 3.31 -11.40 -11.13
CA ALA A 3 3.12 -10.43 -10.05
C ALA A 3 3.37 -11.04 -8.66
N GLU A 4 3.00 -12.30 -8.48
CA GLU A 4 3.31 -13.08 -7.27
C GLU A 4 4.81 -13.18 -7.04
N ARG A 5 5.57 -13.55 -8.08
CA ARG A 5 7.04 -13.65 -7.98
C ARG A 5 7.71 -12.31 -7.66
N ILE A 6 7.20 -11.21 -8.23
CA ILE A 6 7.68 -9.87 -7.89
C ILE A 6 7.40 -9.55 -6.43
N SER A 7 6.21 -9.91 -5.94
CA SER A 7 5.80 -9.65 -4.56
C SER A 7 6.66 -10.42 -3.57
N GLU A 8 6.96 -11.69 -3.84
CA GLU A 8 7.92 -12.49 -3.06
C GLU A 8 9.30 -11.83 -3.00
N GLN A 9 9.85 -11.40 -4.15
CA GLN A 9 11.16 -10.76 -4.19
C GLN A 9 11.20 -9.42 -3.43
N LEU A 10 10.11 -8.66 -3.48
CA LEU A 10 9.96 -7.43 -2.69
C LEU A 10 9.84 -7.73 -1.19
N GLN A 11 9.28 -8.86 -0.80
CA GLN A 11 9.27 -9.28 0.61
C GLN A 11 10.67 -9.71 1.06
N GLU A 12 11.35 -10.53 0.26
CA GLU A 12 12.70 -11.03 0.55
C GLU A 12 13.74 -9.92 0.72
N ASN A 13 13.61 -8.82 -0.05
CA ASN A 13 14.53 -7.68 0.03
C ASN A 13 14.07 -6.56 0.98
N GLY A 14 12.93 -6.71 1.65
CA GLY A 14 12.36 -5.73 2.59
C GLY A 14 11.67 -4.52 1.95
N ASP A 15 11.65 -4.40 0.62
CA ASP A 15 10.99 -3.29 -0.07
C ASP A 15 9.47 -3.31 0.13
N TYR A 16 8.87 -4.49 0.27
CA TYR A 16 7.43 -4.63 0.53
C TYR A 16 7.05 -4.00 1.87
N GLU A 17 7.75 -4.36 2.96
CA GLU A 17 7.50 -3.81 4.29
C GLU A 17 7.74 -2.30 4.34
N ARG A 18 8.83 -1.82 3.70
CA ARG A 18 9.07 -0.39 3.55
C ARG A 18 7.90 0.32 2.87
N LEU A 19 7.47 -0.17 1.71
CA LEU A 19 6.38 0.44 0.93
C LEU A 19 5.04 0.42 1.70
N ALA A 20 4.77 -0.64 2.47
CA ALA A 20 3.59 -0.74 3.30
C ALA A 20 3.61 0.30 4.44
N ASN A 21 4.74 0.41 5.14
CA ASN A 21 4.93 1.38 6.22
C ASN A 21 4.85 2.83 5.70
N ASP A 22 5.43 3.11 4.54
CA ASP A 22 5.37 4.43 3.89
C ASP A 22 3.93 4.79 3.51
N LEU A 23 3.16 3.84 2.96
CA LEU A 23 1.75 4.04 2.65
C LEU A 23 0.94 4.32 3.92
N GLU A 24 1.11 3.52 4.98
CA GLU A 24 0.43 3.72 6.26
C GLU A 24 0.73 5.10 6.85
N PHE A 25 2.00 5.47 6.90
CA PHE A 25 2.42 6.79 7.38
C PHE A 25 1.77 7.93 6.58
N LYS A 26 1.75 7.83 5.24
CA LYS A 26 1.13 8.86 4.39
C LYS A 26 -0.37 8.96 4.61
N LEU A 27 -1.07 7.83 4.72
CA LEU A 27 -2.52 7.78 4.95
C LEU A 27 -2.93 8.31 6.33
N GLU A 28 -2.13 8.07 7.37
CA GLU A 28 -2.35 8.67 8.69
C GLU A 28 -2.02 10.17 8.67
N SER A 29 -0.88 10.55 8.10
CA SER A 29 -0.39 11.94 8.09
C SER A 29 -1.26 12.90 7.28
N CYS A 30 -1.88 12.43 6.20
CA CYS A 30 -2.82 13.25 5.42
C CYS A 30 -4.24 13.26 6.00
N GLY A 31 -4.47 12.57 7.12
CA GLY A 31 -5.74 12.51 7.83
C GLY A 31 -6.76 11.54 7.23
N TRP A 32 -6.44 10.85 6.13
CA TRP A 32 -7.34 9.91 5.46
C TRP A 32 -7.81 8.80 6.42
N ALA A 33 -6.90 8.23 7.21
CA ALA A 33 -7.23 7.14 8.12
C ALA A 33 -8.23 7.59 9.20
N SER A 34 -8.10 8.81 9.71
CA SER A 34 -9.07 9.37 10.66
C SER A 34 -10.43 9.60 10.01
N GLN A 35 -10.46 10.16 8.80
CA GLN A 35 -11.70 10.39 8.06
C GLN A 35 -12.44 9.09 7.78
N LEU A 36 -11.72 8.03 7.38
CA LEU A 36 -12.31 6.72 7.14
C LEU A 36 -12.88 6.12 8.43
N ARG A 37 -12.16 6.22 9.56
CA ARG A 37 -12.67 5.76 10.87
C ARG A 37 -13.97 6.48 11.25
N ASP A 38 -14.05 7.78 11.04
CA ASP A 38 -15.24 8.56 11.38
C ASP A 38 -16.42 8.24 10.45
N TYR A 39 -16.15 8.03 9.16
CA TYR A 39 -17.13 7.53 8.20
C TYR A 39 -17.69 6.16 8.59
N THR A 40 -16.82 5.18 8.89
CA THR A 40 -17.23 3.84 9.34
C THR A 40 -18.06 3.90 10.62
N ARG A 41 -17.68 4.76 11.58
CA ARG A 41 -18.47 4.99 12.80
C ARG A 41 -19.85 5.58 12.49
N GLY A 42 -19.95 6.48 11.51
CA GLY A 42 -21.21 7.02 11.01
C GLY A 42 -22.14 5.91 10.52
N ILE A 43 -21.66 5.06 9.62
CA ILE A 43 -22.44 3.92 9.09
C ILE A 43 -22.93 3.02 10.22
N ALA A 44 -22.05 2.66 11.15
CA ALA A 44 -22.39 1.78 12.26
C ALA A 44 -23.45 2.38 13.21
N ARG A 45 -23.45 3.71 13.38
CA ARG A 45 -24.45 4.42 14.20
C ARG A 45 -25.80 4.51 13.49
N GLU A 46 -25.81 4.72 12.18
CA GLU A 46 -27.03 4.86 11.38
C GLU A 46 -27.70 3.51 11.10
N ASN A 47 -26.91 2.43 11.06
CA ASN A 47 -27.38 1.08 10.72
C ASN A 47 -27.31 0.15 11.94
N THR A 48 -28.23 0.34 12.88
CA THR A 48 -28.35 -0.52 14.07
C THR A 48 -28.47 -2.00 13.66
N GLY A 49 -27.51 -2.83 14.09
CA GLY A 49 -27.49 -4.27 13.78
C GLY A 49 -26.78 -4.64 12.47
N ILE A 50 -26.07 -3.71 11.83
CA ILE A 50 -25.18 -4.06 10.70
C ILE A 50 -24.13 -5.08 11.15
N ASP A 51 -23.99 -6.16 10.37
CA ASP A 51 -22.92 -7.13 10.61
C ASP A 51 -21.57 -6.59 10.11
N PHE A 52 -20.50 -7.16 10.65
CA PHE A 52 -19.14 -6.74 10.33
C PHE A 52 -18.82 -6.84 8.83
N LYS A 53 -19.28 -7.90 8.15
CA LYS A 53 -18.96 -8.14 6.75
C LYS A 53 -19.55 -7.04 5.88
N LYS A 54 -20.82 -6.70 6.10
CA LYS A 54 -21.49 -5.61 5.38
C LYS A 54 -20.85 -4.25 5.67
N LEU A 55 -20.49 -3.98 6.93
CA LEU A 55 -19.78 -2.75 7.30
C LEU A 55 -18.40 -2.65 6.61
N TYR A 56 -17.67 -3.77 6.56
CA TYR A 56 -16.37 -3.88 5.91
C TYR A 56 -16.49 -3.63 4.41
N GLU A 57 -17.45 -4.26 3.72
CA GLU A 57 -17.63 -4.09 2.27
C GLU A 57 -17.94 -2.63 1.89
N ILE A 58 -18.85 -1.97 2.63
CA ILE A 58 -19.18 -0.54 2.40
C ILE A 58 -17.97 0.35 2.66
N THR A 59 -17.27 0.08 3.77
CA THR A 59 -16.08 0.84 4.16
C THR A 59 -14.95 0.65 3.14
N LEU A 60 -14.71 -0.57 2.67
CA LEU A 60 -13.64 -0.91 1.74
C LEU A 60 -13.82 -0.20 0.40
N HIS A 61 -15.04 -0.21 -0.15
CA HIS A 61 -15.34 0.51 -1.39
C HIS A 61 -15.01 2.00 -1.25
N THR A 62 -15.53 2.63 -0.19
CA THR A 62 -15.27 4.06 0.09
C THR A 62 -13.79 4.34 0.35
N ALA A 63 -13.11 3.46 1.08
CA ALA A 63 -11.68 3.56 1.36
C ALA A 63 -10.87 3.61 0.06
N THR A 64 -11.10 2.69 -0.87
CA THR A 64 -10.34 2.63 -2.13
C THR A 64 -10.52 3.86 -3.01
N GLU A 65 -11.72 4.42 -3.06
CA GLU A 65 -12.01 5.61 -3.87
C GLU A 65 -11.49 6.90 -3.24
N SER A 66 -11.56 7.01 -1.91
CA SER A 66 -11.23 8.25 -1.17
C SER A 66 -9.75 8.49 -0.93
N ILE A 67 -8.86 7.52 -1.25
CA ILE A 67 -7.41 7.75 -1.13
C ILE A 67 -7.03 8.94 -2.03
N PRO A 68 -6.33 9.97 -1.50
CA PRO A 68 -5.91 11.11 -2.29
C PRO A 68 -5.03 10.70 -3.48
N ASP A 69 -5.27 11.29 -4.65
CA ASP A 69 -4.50 10.96 -5.86
C ASP A 69 -3.01 11.30 -5.72
N THR A 70 -2.67 12.29 -4.90
CA THR A 70 -1.27 12.60 -4.56
C THR A 70 -0.58 11.40 -3.90
N VAL A 71 -1.23 10.77 -2.92
CA VAL A 71 -0.70 9.55 -2.26
C VAL A 71 -0.60 8.41 -3.25
N LYS A 72 -1.63 8.18 -4.09
CA LYS A 72 -1.60 7.12 -5.12
C LYS A 72 -0.42 7.31 -6.08
N MET A 73 -0.23 8.53 -6.58
CA MET A 73 0.85 8.85 -7.53
C MET A 73 2.23 8.65 -6.92
N GLU A 74 2.44 9.13 -5.70
CA GLU A 74 3.71 8.94 -4.99
C GLU A 74 3.99 7.46 -4.75
N MET A 75 3.02 6.72 -4.22
CA MET A 75 3.20 5.29 -3.97
C MET A 75 3.44 4.51 -5.25
N MET A 76 2.76 4.86 -6.34
CA MET A 76 2.99 4.20 -7.63
C MET A 76 4.40 4.47 -8.17
N LYS A 77 4.93 5.68 -7.96
CA LYS A 77 6.31 6.01 -8.31
C LYS A 77 7.30 5.17 -7.51
N ASP A 78 7.08 5.01 -6.22
CA ASP A 78 7.96 4.26 -5.33
C ASP A 78 7.90 2.75 -5.62
N ILE A 79 6.71 2.19 -5.82
CA ILE A 79 6.52 0.80 -6.26
C ILE A 79 7.24 0.56 -7.59
N LYS A 80 7.08 1.46 -8.57
CA LYS A 80 7.77 1.36 -9.86
C LYS A 80 9.29 1.37 -9.69
N SER A 81 9.82 2.21 -8.79
CA SER A 81 11.25 2.24 -8.50
C SER A 81 11.73 0.91 -7.92
N SER A 82 11.02 0.35 -6.93
CA SER A 82 11.37 -0.95 -6.33
C SER A 82 11.33 -2.08 -7.36
N VAL A 83 10.31 -2.12 -8.21
CA VAL A 83 10.20 -3.15 -9.26
C VAL A 83 11.30 -3.01 -10.32
N LEU A 84 11.69 -1.78 -10.70
CA LEU A 84 12.77 -1.55 -11.66
C LEU A 84 14.14 -1.99 -11.11
N LYS A 85 14.37 -1.88 -9.80
CA LYS A 85 15.58 -2.41 -9.17
C LYS A 85 15.68 -3.93 -9.31
N LEU A 86 14.56 -4.64 -9.21
CA LEU A 86 14.52 -6.10 -9.43
C LEU A 86 14.79 -6.49 -10.89
N ALA A 87 14.41 -5.64 -11.84
CA ALA A 87 14.59 -5.88 -13.27
C ALA A 87 16.00 -5.51 -13.78
N SER A 88 16.76 -4.74 -13.02
CA SER A 88 18.13 -4.37 -13.37
C SER A 88 19.07 -5.47 -12.87
N PRO A 89 19.73 -6.24 -13.75
CA PRO A 89 20.74 -7.19 -13.32
C PRO A 89 21.83 -6.42 -12.58
N ASN A 90 22.23 -6.92 -11.41
CA ASN A 90 23.44 -6.47 -10.73
C ASN A 90 24.63 -6.60 -11.70
N GLU A 91 25.03 -5.52 -12.36
CA GLU A 91 26.43 -5.32 -12.76
C GLU A 91 27.22 -4.94 -11.50
N ALA A 92 27.43 -5.92 -10.62
CA ALA A 92 28.22 -5.75 -9.41
C ALA A 92 28.79 -7.10 -8.94
N THR A 93 29.55 -7.75 -9.83
CA THR A 93 30.66 -8.65 -9.46
C THR A 93 31.64 -8.68 -10.63
N ASP A 94 32.32 -7.56 -10.86
CA ASP A 94 33.59 -7.55 -11.57
C ASP A 94 34.50 -6.54 -10.86
N ASP A 95 35.39 -7.08 -10.03
CA ASP A 95 36.62 -6.48 -9.46
C ASP A 95 36.87 -7.02 -8.03
N GLN A 96 37.26 -8.28 -7.95
CA GLN A 96 38.37 -8.64 -7.07
C GLN A 96 39.49 -9.22 -7.92
N LYS A 97 40.30 -8.28 -8.40
CA LYS A 97 41.68 -8.45 -8.85
C LYS A 97 42.51 -9.22 -7.80
N ALA A 98 43.30 -10.16 -8.30
CA ALA A 98 44.74 -10.40 -8.08
C ALA A 98 45.06 -11.86 -7.81
#